data_AF-R6IM18-F1
#
_entry.id   AF-R6IM18-F1
#
_cell.length_a   1.000
_cell.length_b   1.000
_cell.length_c   1.000
_cell.angle_alpha   90.00
_cell.angle_beta   90.00
_cell.angle_gamma   90.00
#
_symmetry.space_group_name_H-M   'P 1'
#
loop_
_entity.id
_entity.type
_entity.pdbx_description
1 polymer ?
#
loop_
_entity_poly.entity_id
_entity_poly.type
_entity_poly.pdbx_seq_one_letter_code
_entity_poly.pdbx_strand_id
1 'polypeptide(L)'
;MITPSQIREKNLSTVQSGGYDKEEVNALLAQIVESYQAVYDENKELYRKMEILAGKIEEYRSEEDSIKTALITAQKMADRIAKDAKEKAEEKLSESAATAQQTVTDAKEKADKMVAEARTYAANFTKEKQDAAESIITEAEAKANDAIDGAKVVAQEMLNQAKQLSEELMSKAKSEKAYHEQLIEKLRSESKSFKDSLLSLYESQMDRLGDMVDLKPQVDEDQAHIDSVESEMNQIISNIDEINKLQSQTVDAPTEEAAAQAPTAENTKGDTDDDQVDQIIDEIEEKQAPAASPEEVSSALNAFTEDEITPLDENAPTISEIDEEPELEQVPPQQEEKTLFDDQAAMPFEDYFHVKSGDERTSETISLTAPDEDEYEEEEGSSKLRGFFKKKK
;
A
#
# COMPACT_ATOMS: atom_id res chain seq x y z
N MET A 1 53.80 65.78 96.96
CA MET A 1 55.03 65.09 97.39
C MET A 1 56.22 65.99 97.08
N ILE A 2 57.37 65.74 97.70
CA ILE A 2 58.66 66.34 97.29
C ILE A 2 59.21 65.56 96.09
N THR A 3 59.92 66.21 95.17
CA THR A 3 60.61 65.56 94.03
C THR A 3 62.09 65.27 94.35
N PRO A 4 62.78 64.36 93.61
CA PRO A 4 64.22 64.14 93.80
C PRO A 4 65.06 65.43 93.71
N SER A 5 64.71 66.36 92.80
CA SER A 5 65.33 67.68 92.70
C SER A 5 65.11 68.54 93.94
N GLN A 6 63.89 68.54 94.49
CA GLN A 6 63.55 69.29 95.70
C GLN A 6 64.24 68.75 96.97
N ILE A 7 64.64 67.47 97.01
CA ILE A 7 65.51 66.94 98.07
C ILE A 7 66.94 67.47 97.87
N ARG A 8 67.45 67.43 96.63
CA ARG A 8 68.82 67.88 96.28
C ARG A 8 69.05 69.37 96.54
N GLU A 9 68.02 70.20 96.38
CA GLU A 9 68.07 71.65 96.64
C GLU A 9 67.79 72.03 98.11
N LYS A 10 67.45 71.06 98.97
CA LYS A 10 66.99 71.33 100.34
C LYS A 10 68.15 71.70 101.26
N ASN A 11 68.28 72.98 101.55
CA ASN A 11 69.17 73.47 102.60
C ASN A 11 68.54 73.24 103.99
N LEU A 12 69.27 72.53 104.86
CA LEU A 12 68.90 72.27 106.25
C LEU A 12 69.66 73.21 107.19
N SER A 13 68.97 73.74 108.20
CA SER A 13 69.55 74.62 109.23
C SER A 13 70.40 73.84 110.23
N THR A 14 71.60 74.34 110.54
CA THR A 14 72.50 73.76 111.55
C THR A 14 72.23 74.29 112.96
N VAL A 15 72.57 73.51 113.98
CA VAL A 15 72.38 73.84 115.41
C VAL A 15 73.71 73.67 116.15
N GLN A 16 74.03 74.59 117.06
CA GLN A 16 75.37 74.68 117.70
C GLN A 16 75.69 73.58 118.72
N SER A 17 74.71 72.78 119.14
CA SER A 17 74.91 71.65 120.06
C SER A 17 73.87 70.57 119.82
N GLY A 18 74.27 69.30 119.78
CA GLY A 18 73.38 68.14 119.64
C GLY A 18 72.74 67.92 118.25
N GLY A 19 73.23 68.59 117.20
CA GLY A 19 72.78 68.35 115.82
C GLY A 19 73.40 67.10 115.17
N TYR A 20 72.77 66.61 114.09
CA TYR A 20 73.32 65.53 113.26
C TYR A 20 74.55 65.98 112.47
N ASP A 21 75.44 65.04 112.13
CA ASP A 21 76.60 65.30 111.27
C ASP A 21 76.14 65.68 109.85
N LYS A 22 76.68 66.79 109.35
CA LYS A 22 76.34 67.32 108.02
C LYS A 22 76.83 66.41 106.89
N GLU A 23 77.96 65.74 107.06
CA GLU A 23 78.54 64.87 106.02
C GLU A 23 77.76 63.56 105.93
N GLU A 24 77.44 62.95 107.07
CA GLU A 24 76.59 61.74 107.15
C GLU A 24 75.17 62.00 106.63
N VAL A 25 74.54 63.11 107.03
CA VAL A 25 73.22 63.51 106.53
C VAL A 25 73.23 63.76 105.03
N ASN A 26 74.28 64.41 104.49
CA ASN A 26 74.39 64.63 103.04
C ASN A 26 74.60 63.31 102.26
N ALA A 27 75.38 62.38 102.81
CA ALA A 27 75.57 61.05 102.20
C ALA A 27 74.25 60.25 102.17
N LEU A 28 73.50 60.26 103.28
CA LEU A 28 72.17 59.64 103.35
C LEU A 28 71.18 60.31 102.39
N LEU A 29 71.16 61.65 102.32
CA LEU A 29 70.31 62.38 101.37
C LEU A 29 70.67 62.07 99.91
N ALA A 30 71.95 61.85 99.59
CA ALA A 30 72.37 61.44 98.25
C ALA A 30 71.81 60.04 97.89
N GLN A 31 71.92 59.06 98.79
CA GLN A 31 71.34 57.72 98.59
C GLN A 31 69.81 57.72 98.50
N ILE A 32 69.15 58.58 99.29
CA ILE A 32 67.69 58.80 99.21
C ILE A 32 67.34 59.43 97.85
N VAL A 33 68.08 60.45 97.39
CA VAL A 33 67.85 61.07 96.06
C VAL A 33 68.01 60.06 94.94
N GLU A 34 69.04 59.21 94.98
CA GLU A 34 69.29 58.17 93.98
C GLU A 34 68.16 57.13 93.95
N SER A 35 67.83 56.55 95.11
CA SER A 35 66.78 55.53 95.24
C SER A 35 65.40 56.09 94.85
N TYR A 36 65.11 57.33 95.27
CA TYR A 36 63.84 57.98 94.97
C TYR A 36 63.75 58.43 93.51
N GLN A 37 64.86 58.79 92.86
CA GLN A 37 64.92 59.04 91.41
C GLN A 37 64.63 57.74 90.64
N ALA A 38 65.27 56.62 91.01
CA ALA A 38 65.03 55.33 90.37
C ALA A 38 63.55 54.91 90.45
N VAL A 39 62.94 55.00 91.65
CA VAL A 39 61.50 54.72 91.83
C VAL A 39 60.62 55.70 91.05
N TYR A 40 61.00 56.98 90.98
CA TYR A 40 60.23 57.99 90.23
C TYR A 40 60.24 57.74 88.72
N ASP A 41 61.39 57.37 88.16
CA ASP A 41 61.52 57.03 86.73
C ASP A 41 60.85 55.70 86.40
N GLU A 42 60.93 54.70 87.28
CA GLU A 42 60.16 53.45 87.14
C GLU A 42 58.65 53.71 87.17
N ASN A 43 58.15 54.55 88.08
CA ASN A 43 56.74 54.91 88.17
C ASN A 43 56.25 55.61 86.89
N LYS A 44 57.08 56.51 86.34
CA LYS A 44 56.81 57.20 85.06
C LYS A 44 56.75 56.23 83.89
N GLU A 45 57.67 55.25 83.83
CA GLU A 45 57.68 54.21 82.79
C GLU A 45 56.50 53.23 82.95
N LEU A 46 56.09 52.91 84.19
CA LEU A 46 54.89 52.14 84.47
C LEU A 46 53.62 52.86 84.00
N TYR A 47 53.45 54.16 84.27
CA TYR A 47 52.33 54.93 83.73
C TYR A 47 52.31 54.92 82.19
N ARG A 48 53.46 55.10 81.55
CA ARG A 48 53.57 55.05 80.09
C ARG A 48 53.17 53.67 79.52
N LYS A 49 53.59 52.59 80.17
CA LYS A 49 53.16 51.23 79.81
C LYS A 49 51.66 51.06 80.02
N MET A 50 51.10 51.55 81.12
CA MET A 50 49.66 51.49 81.41
C MET A 50 48.84 52.23 80.36
N GLU A 51 49.29 53.40 79.91
CA GLU A 51 48.66 54.18 78.83
C GLU A 51 48.67 53.40 77.50
N ILE A 52 49.80 52.81 77.12
CA ILE A 52 49.92 51.98 75.91
C ILE A 52 49.02 50.73 76.00
N LEU A 53 48.99 50.06 77.16
CA LEU A 53 48.14 48.88 77.40
C LEU A 53 46.65 49.23 77.37
N ALA A 54 46.24 50.36 77.95
CA ALA A 54 44.87 50.85 77.89
C ALA A 54 44.46 51.18 76.44
N GLY A 55 45.34 51.84 75.67
CA GLY A 55 45.12 52.10 74.25
C GLY A 55 44.91 50.83 73.44
N LYS A 56 45.76 49.81 73.62
CA LYS A 56 45.62 48.50 72.95
C LYS A 56 44.35 47.75 73.32
N ILE A 57 43.90 47.85 74.58
CA ILE A 57 42.64 47.22 75.01
C ILE A 57 41.45 47.85 74.27
N GLU A 58 41.45 49.17 74.09
CA GLU A 58 40.38 49.85 73.37
C GLU A 58 40.44 49.59 71.85
N GLU A 59 41.65 49.50 71.28
CA GLU A 59 41.88 49.05 69.90
C GLU A 59 41.31 47.64 69.67
N TYR A 60 41.68 46.66 70.49
CA TYR A 60 41.15 45.29 70.39
C TYR A 60 39.63 45.21 70.57
N ARG A 61 39.03 46.06 71.41
CA ARG A 61 37.56 46.12 71.55
C ARG A 61 36.89 46.65 70.28
N SER A 62 37.45 47.71 69.68
CA SER A 62 36.97 48.27 68.42
C SER A 62 37.10 47.25 67.27
N GLU A 63 38.20 46.49 67.23
CA GLU A 63 38.40 45.38 66.28
C GLU A 63 37.39 44.25 66.53
N GLU A 64 37.19 43.82 67.78
CA GLU A 64 36.25 42.75 68.14
C GLU A 64 34.81 43.10 67.70
N ASP A 65 34.36 44.33 67.95
CA ASP A 65 33.03 44.79 67.53
C ASP A 65 32.90 44.98 66.01
N SER A 66 33.99 45.37 65.34
CA SER A 66 34.06 45.39 63.87
C SER A 66 33.96 43.99 63.27
N ILE A 67 34.65 43.00 63.86
CA ILE A 67 34.62 41.59 63.45
C ILE A 67 33.23 40.99 63.70
N LYS A 68 32.62 41.23 64.86
CA LYS A 68 31.22 40.81 65.14
C LYS A 68 30.25 41.38 64.11
N THR A 69 30.39 42.66 63.78
CA THR A 69 29.54 43.33 62.78
C THR A 69 29.74 42.73 61.38
N ALA A 70 30.98 42.44 60.99
CA ALA A 70 31.30 41.77 59.74
C ALA A 70 30.71 40.34 59.68
N LEU A 71 30.84 39.56 60.75
CA LEU A 71 30.29 38.20 60.86
C LEU A 71 28.76 38.18 60.78
N ILE A 72 28.07 39.08 61.50
CA ILE A 72 26.61 39.21 61.44
C ILE A 72 26.16 39.63 60.02
N THR A 73 26.93 40.49 59.34
CA THR A 73 26.64 40.91 57.98
C THR A 73 26.85 39.78 56.98
N ALA A 74 27.94 39.03 57.10
CA ALA A 74 28.23 37.85 56.29
C ALA A 74 27.18 36.75 56.46
N GLN A 75 26.75 36.49 57.71
CA GLN A 75 25.67 35.52 57.99
C GLN A 75 24.36 35.96 57.32
N LYS A 76 23.92 37.21 57.51
CA LYS A 76 22.71 37.73 56.85
C LYS A 76 22.79 37.68 55.32
N MET A 77 23.99 37.87 54.75
CA MET A 77 24.21 37.78 53.32
C MET A 77 24.15 36.32 52.83
N ALA A 78 24.71 35.37 53.58
CA ALA A 78 24.60 33.94 53.30
C ALA A 78 23.14 33.44 53.40
N ASP A 79 22.41 33.82 54.46
CA ASP A 79 20.99 33.51 54.63
C ASP A 79 20.15 34.05 53.47
N ARG A 80 20.46 35.28 53.01
CA ARG A 80 19.80 35.89 51.86
C ARG A 80 20.13 35.16 50.55
N ILE A 81 21.40 34.82 50.30
CA ILE A 81 21.81 34.07 49.10
C ILE A 81 21.12 32.70 49.08
N ALA A 82 21.07 31.99 50.22
CA ALA A 82 20.39 30.71 50.33
C ALA A 82 18.87 30.83 50.06
N LYS A 83 18.23 31.90 50.57
CA LYS A 83 16.82 32.19 50.29
C LYS A 83 16.59 32.53 48.81
N ASP A 84 17.33 33.48 48.25
CA ASP A 84 17.18 33.95 46.88
C ASP A 84 17.47 32.79 45.88
N ALA A 85 18.41 31.90 46.19
CA ALA A 85 18.68 30.70 45.40
C ALA A 85 17.53 29.67 45.48
N LYS A 86 16.95 29.48 46.67
CA LYS A 86 15.78 28.61 46.85
C LYS A 86 14.55 29.13 46.10
N GLU A 87 14.24 30.42 46.22
CA GLU A 87 13.11 31.06 45.52
C GLU A 87 13.26 30.92 43.99
N LYS A 88 14.46 31.16 43.45
CA LYS A 88 14.76 30.95 42.02
C LYS A 88 14.68 29.47 41.59
N ALA A 89 15.07 28.53 42.44
CA ALA A 89 14.95 27.11 42.14
C ALA A 89 13.47 26.68 42.10
N GLU A 90 12.65 27.14 43.04
CA GLU A 90 11.21 26.89 43.07
C GLU A 90 10.50 27.56 41.88
N GLU A 91 10.88 28.78 41.51
CA GLU A 91 10.41 29.48 40.30
C GLU A 91 10.74 28.67 39.03
N LYS A 92 11.99 28.24 38.84
CA LYS A 92 12.40 27.45 37.66
C LYS A 92 11.74 26.08 37.59
N LEU A 93 11.52 25.41 38.74
CA LEU A 93 10.75 24.16 38.78
C LEU A 93 9.29 24.39 38.40
N SER A 94 8.67 25.48 38.87
CA SER A 94 7.28 25.84 38.53
C SER A 94 7.12 26.19 37.04
N GLU A 95 8.02 27.01 36.48
CA GLU A 95 8.05 27.33 35.04
C GLU A 95 8.26 26.07 34.19
N SER A 96 9.17 25.18 34.59
CA SER A 96 9.45 23.94 33.86
C SER A 96 8.26 22.98 33.91
N ALA A 97 7.62 22.81 35.07
CA ALA A 97 6.42 22.01 35.22
C ALA A 97 5.25 22.55 34.38
N ALA A 98 5.02 23.87 34.41
CA ALA A 98 3.99 24.52 33.58
C ALA A 98 4.26 24.34 32.08
N THR A 99 5.52 24.51 31.65
CA THR A 99 5.93 24.33 30.24
C THR A 99 5.77 22.88 29.79
N ALA A 100 6.14 21.91 30.65
CA ALA A 100 5.95 20.49 30.37
C ALA A 100 4.47 20.12 30.26
N GLN A 101 3.63 20.61 31.19
CA GLN A 101 2.19 20.38 31.17
C GLN A 101 1.51 21.01 29.95
N GLN A 102 1.93 22.22 29.54
CA GLN A 102 1.47 22.83 28.29
C GLN A 102 1.89 21.98 27.07
N THR A 103 3.15 21.57 27.00
CA THR A 103 3.68 20.73 25.90
C THR A 103 2.91 19.41 25.76
N VAL A 104 2.59 18.75 26.87
CA VAL A 104 1.78 17.52 26.88
C VAL A 104 0.34 17.80 26.41
N THR A 105 -0.24 18.93 26.80
CA THR A 105 -1.59 19.33 26.40
C THR A 105 -1.64 19.62 24.89
N ASP A 106 -0.73 20.45 24.38
CA ASP A 106 -0.62 20.80 22.95
C ASP A 106 -0.37 19.56 22.09
N ALA A 107 0.50 18.65 22.54
CA ALA A 107 0.78 17.39 21.86
C ALA A 107 -0.45 16.49 21.80
N LYS A 108 -1.23 16.42 22.90
CA LYS A 108 -2.47 15.66 22.96
C LYS A 108 -3.55 16.25 22.05
N GLU A 109 -3.79 17.56 22.10
CA GLU A 109 -4.75 18.23 21.19
C GLU A 109 -4.39 18.02 19.72
N LYS A 110 -3.09 18.09 19.38
CA LYS A 110 -2.61 17.83 18.02
C LYS A 110 -2.80 16.36 17.61
N ALA A 111 -2.58 15.41 18.52
CA ALA A 111 -2.83 13.99 18.27
C ALA A 111 -4.33 13.70 18.09
N ASP A 112 -5.19 14.20 18.99
CA ASP A 112 -6.64 14.05 18.91
C ASP A 112 -7.21 14.65 17.61
N LYS A 113 -6.70 15.82 17.20
CA LYS A 113 -7.02 16.43 15.91
C LYS A 113 -6.59 15.57 14.73
N MET A 114 -5.35 15.06 14.72
CA MET A 114 -4.85 14.19 13.65
C MET A 114 -5.66 12.89 13.54
N VAL A 115 -6.07 12.31 14.68
CA VAL A 115 -6.94 11.12 14.71
C VAL A 115 -8.35 11.46 14.18
N ALA A 116 -8.92 12.61 14.53
CA ALA A 116 -10.21 13.04 14.03
C ALA A 116 -10.20 13.31 12.51
N GLU A 117 -9.15 13.96 12.00
CA GLU A 117 -8.93 14.18 10.57
C GLU A 117 -8.76 12.85 9.82
N ALA A 118 -7.93 11.93 10.34
CA ALA A 118 -7.73 10.60 9.75
C ALA A 118 -9.01 9.76 9.72
N ARG A 119 -9.81 9.76 10.80
CA ARG A 119 -11.13 9.10 10.86
C ARG A 119 -12.11 9.70 9.84
N THR A 120 -12.15 11.02 9.74
CA THR A 120 -13.02 11.73 8.78
C THR A 120 -12.61 11.42 7.34
N TYR A 121 -11.31 11.40 7.05
CA TYR A 121 -10.77 11.03 5.75
C TYR A 121 -11.12 9.58 5.39
N ALA A 122 -10.90 8.63 6.30
CA ALA A 122 -11.24 7.22 6.10
C ALA A 122 -12.75 7.03 5.85
N ALA A 123 -13.61 7.66 6.65
CA ALA A 123 -15.06 7.58 6.46
C ALA A 123 -15.50 8.16 5.11
N ASN A 124 -14.96 9.31 4.71
CA ASN A 124 -15.26 9.93 3.42
C ASN A 124 -14.75 9.08 2.25
N PHE A 125 -13.55 8.50 2.35
CA PHE A 125 -12.99 7.61 1.34
C PHE A 125 -13.81 6.33 1.19
N THR A 126 -14.18 5.67 2.30
CA THR A 126 -15.04 4.49 2.29
C THR A 126 -16.38 4.81 1.66
N LYS A 127 -17.00 5.94 2.01
CA LYS A 127 -18.25 6.39 1.40
C LYS A 127 -18.09 6.64 -0.11
N GLU A 128 -17.07 7.37 -0.54
CA GLU A 128 -16.80 7.63 -1.97
C GLU A 128 -16.65 6.33 -2.77
N LYS A 129 -15.96 5.32 -2.20
CA LYS A 129 -15.80 4.01 -2.85
C LYS A 129 -17.07 3.17 -2.82
N GLN A 130 -17.89 3.29 -1.79
CA GLN A 130 -19.22 2.69 -1.75
C GLN A 130 -20.14 3.33 -2.81
N ASP A 131 -20.28 4.66 -2.81
CA ASP A 131 -21.09 5.42 -3.78
C ASP A 131 -20.66 5.08 -5.23
N ALA A 132 -19.34 4.95 -5.48
CA ALA A 132 -18.81 4.56 -6.79
C ALA A 132 -19.11 3.09 -7.15
N ALA A 133 -19.01 2.16 -6.19
CA ALA A 133 -19.36 0.75 -6.40
C ALA A 133 -20.86 0.58 -6.68
N GLU A 134 -21.73 1.27 -5.93
CA GLU A 134 -23.18 1.30 -6.15
C GLU A 134 -23.53 1.86 -7.54
N SER A 135 -22.82 2.90 -8.00
CA SER A 135 -22.98 3.43 -9.37
C SER A 135 -22.57 2.44 -10.46
N ILE A 136 -21.50 1.65 -10.24
CA ILE A 136 -21.06 0.61 -11.19
C ILE A 136 -22.06 -0.56 -11.23
N ILE A 137 -22.55 -0.99 -10.07
CA ILE A 137 -23.55 -2.06 -9.96
C ILE A 137 -24.84 -1.65 -10.67
N THR A 138 -25.37 -0.45 -10.38
CA THR A 138 -26.61 0.04 -11.01
C THR A 138 -26.48 0.25 -12.52
N GLU A 139 -25.34 0.71 -13.03
CA GLU A 139 -25.09 0.79 -14.48
C GLU A 139 -24.99 -0.61 -15.13
N ALA A 140 -24.35 -1.57 -14.46
CA ALA A 140 -24.24 -2.95 -14.93
C ALA A 140 -25.60 -3.66 -14.95
N GLU A 141 -26.42 -3.48 -13.90
CA GLU A 141 -27.79 -3.99 -13.81
C GLU A 141 -28.68 -3.39 -14.92
N ALA A 142 -28.59 -2.08 -15.17
CA ALA A 142 -29.33 -1.44 -16.26
C ALA A 142 -28.97 -2.05 -17.62
N LYS A 143 -27.67 -2.16 -17.94
CA LYS A 143 -27.19 -2.78 -19.18
C LYS A 143 -27.57 -4.25 -19.32
N ALA A 144 -27.54 -5.00 -18.21
CA ALA A 144 -27.95 -6.40 -18.21
C ALA A 144 -29.45 -6.54 -18.50
N ASN A 145 -30.30 -5.70 -17.89
CA ASN A 145 -31.74 -5.67 -18.14
C ASN A 145 -32.06 -5.26 -19.59
N ASP A 146 -31.42 -4.21 -20.12
CA ASP A 146 -31.57 -3.79 -21.52
C ASP A 146 -31.19 -4.92 -22.50
N ALA A 147 -30.09 -5.63 -22.23
CA ALA A 147 -29.66 -6.77 -23.05
C ALA A 147 -30.64 -7.96 -22.96
N ILE A 148 -31.18 -8.25 -21.77
CA ILE A 148 -32.20 -9.28 -21.55
C ILE A 148 -33.50 -8.93 -22.29
N ASP A 149 -33.95 -7.68 -22.25
CA ASP A 149 -35.19 -7.25 -22.92
C ASP A 149 -35.01 -7.19 -24.44
N GLY A 150 -33.85 -6.75 -24.94
CA GLY A 150 -33.47 -6.88 -26.35
C GLY A 150 -33.48 -8.34 -26.82
N ALA A 151 -32.92 -9.26 -26.04
CA ALA A 151 -32.92 -10.69 -26.35
C ALA A 151 -34.35 -11.29 -26.36
N LYS A 152 -35.24 -10.87 -25.45
CA LYS A 152 -36.66 -11.27 -25.47
C LYS A 152 -37.36 -10.83 -26.75
N VAL A 153 -37.13 -9.58 -27.20
CA VAL A 153 -37.72 -9.05 -28.44
C VAL A 153 -37.26 -9.85 -29.65
N VAL A 154 -35.95 -10.10 -29.77
CA VAL A 154 -35.38 -10.92 -30.87
C VAL A 154 -35.93 -12.35 -30.83
N ALA A 155 -35.97 -12.99 -29.67
CA ALA A 155 -36.53 -14.33 -29.52
C ALA A 155 -38.03 -14.40 -29.89
N GLN A 156 -38.80 -13.38 -29.52
CA GLN A 156 -40.23 -13.29 -29.87
C GLN A 156 -40.43 -13.03 -31.38
N GLU A 157 -39.58 -12.23 -32.00
CA GLU A 157 -39.59 -12.01 -33.45
C GLU A 157 -39.23 -13.30 -34.21
N MET A 158 -38.14 -13.97 -33.84
CA MET A 158 -37.75 -15.27 -34.41
C MET A 158 -38.86 -16.32 -34.27
N LEU A 159 -39.54 -16.37 -33.13
CA LEU A 159 -40.66 -17.29 -32.90
C LEU A 159 -41.88 -16.95 -33.77
N ASN A 160 -42.13 -15.66 -34.06
CA ASN A 160 -43.18 -15.25 -34.97
C ASN A 160 -42.83 -15.54 -36.45
N GLN A 161 -41.58 -15.29 -36.86
CA GLN A 161 -41.07 -15.66 -38.19
C GLN A 161 -41.15 -17.18 -38.41
N ALA A 162 -40.74 -17.98 -37.42
CA ALA A 162 -40.83 -19.44 -37.47
C ALA A 162 -42.28 -19.95 -37.58
N LYS A 163 -43.24 -19.29 -36.91
CA LYS A 163 -44.67 -19.59 -37.08
C LYS A 163 -45.16 -19.25 -38.49
N GLN A 164 -44.85 -18.07 -39.01
CA GLN A 164 -45.24 -17.65 -40.36
C GLN A 164 -44.68 -18.61 -41.42
N LEU A 165 -43.40 -18.97 -41.33
CA LEU A 165 -42.77 -19.94 -42.23
C LEU A 165 -43.40 -21.32 -42.11
N SER A 166 -43.75 -21.77 -40.89
CA SER A 166 -44.45 -23.03 -40.67
C SER A 166 -45.87 -23.03 -41.27
N GLU A 167 -46.60 -21.92 -41.15
CA GLU A 167 -47.91 -21.74 -41.77
C GLU A 167 -47.82 -21.71 -43.31
N GLU A 168 -46.81 -21.05 -43.87
CA GLU A 168 -46.54 -21.02 -45.31
C GLU A 168 -46.20 -22.43 -45.84
N LEU A 169 -45.26 -23.13 -45.20
CA LEU A 169 -44.88 -24.50 -45.56
C LEU A 169 -46.08 -25.47 -45.44
N MET A 170 -46.90 -25.34 -44.40
CA MET A 170 -48.13 -26.12 -44.24
C MET A 170 -49.18 -25.78 -45.31
N SER A 171 -49.28 -24.52 -45.72
CA SER A 171 -50.16 -24.08 -46.82
C SER A 171 -49.71 -24.67 -48.15
N LYS A 172 -48.40 -24.60 -48.45
CA LYS A 172 -47.77 -25.18 -49.64
C LYS A 172 -47.92 -26.71 -49.68
N ALA A 173 -47.68 -27.40 -48.57
CA ALA A 173 -47.87 -28.84 -48.47
C ALA A 173 -49.35 -29.25 -48.67
N LYS A 174 -50.30 -28.43 -48.21
CA LYS A 174 -51.74 -28.65 -48.47
C LYS A 174 -52.12 -28.45 -49.94
N SER A 175 -51.61 -27.41 -50.60
CA SER A 175 -51.90 -27.16 -52.01
C SER A 175 -51.23 -28.20 -52.92
N GLU A 176 -50.01 -28.61 -52.62
CA GLU A 176 -49.29 -29.71 -53.28
C GLU A 176 -50.02 -31.06 -53.09
N LYS A 177 -50.48 -31.37 -51.87
CA LYS A 177 -51.34 -32.53 -51.61
C LYS A 177 -52.63 -32.49 -52.44
N ALA A 178 -53.33 -31.35 -52.48
CA ALA A 178 -54.56 -31.20 -53.25
C ALA A 178 -54.31 -31.34 -54.78
N TYR A 179 -53.18 -30.83 -55.27
CA TYR A 179 -52.74 -31.01 -56.65
C TYR A 179 -52.49 -32.49 -56.97
N HIS A 180 -51.80 -33.22 -56.09
CA HIS A 180 -51.59 -34.66 -56.26
C HIS A 180 -52.89 -35.47 -56.17
N GLU A 181 -53.82 -35.10 -55.28
CA GLU A 181 -55.16 -35.70 -55.22
C GLU A 181 -55.93 -35.51 -56.54
N GLN A 182 -55.92 -34.29 -57.11
CA GLN A 182 -56.52 -34.01 -58.43
C GLN A 182 -55.83 -34.79 -59.56
N LEU A 183 -54.51 -34.92 -59.53
CA LEU A 183 -53.75 -35.70 -60.51
C LEU A 183 -54.09 -37.19 -60.43
N ILE A 184 -54.25 -37.74 -59.22
CA ILE A 184 -54.69 -39.12 -59.00
C ILE A 184 -56.13 -39.33 -59.48
N GLU A 185 -57.04 -38.37 -59.22
CA GLU A 185 -58.43 -38.41 -59.68
C GLU A 185 -58.49 -38.39 -61.22
N LYS A 186 -57.68 -37.54 -61.85
CA LYS A 186 -57.52 -37.49 -63.30
C LYS A 186 -56.95 -38.81 -63.85
N LEU A 187 -55.86 -39.33 -63.29
CA LEU A 187 -55.26 -40.59 -63.71
C LEU A 187 -56.23 -41.77 -63.54
N ARG A 188 -57.06 -41.78 -62.49
CA ARG A 188 -58.14 -42.76 -62.32
C ARG A 188 -59.23 -42.64 -63.37
N SER A 189 -59.65 -41.43 -63.73
CA SER A 189 -60.68 -41.23 -64.76
C SER A 189 -60.16 -41.53 -66.17
N GLU A 190 -58.89 -41.22 -66.48
CA GLU A 190 -58.21 -41.64 -67.71
C GLU A 190 -57.96 -43.15 -67.75
N SER A 191 -57.56 -43.77 -66.63
CA SER A 191 -57.43 -45.23 -66.54
C SER A 191 -58.78 -45.93 -66.70
N LYS A 192 -59.86 -45.34 -66.16
CA LYS A 192 -61.22 -45.83 -66.35
C LYS A 192 -61.66 -45.69 -67.81
N SER A 193 -61.51 -44.51 -68.43
CA SER A 193 -61.91 -44.32 -69.84
C SER A 193 -61.08 -45.18 -70.80
N PHE A 194 -59.80 -45.40 -70.51
CA PHE A 194 -58.95 -46.37 -71.22
C PHE A 194 -59.45 -47.80 -71.06
N LYS A 195 -59.82 -48.21 -69.84
CA LYS A 195 -60.43 -49.53 -69.58
C LYS A 195 -61.77 -49.69 -70.30
N ASP A 196 -62.63 -48.67 -70.25
CA ASP A 196 -63.94 -48.67 -70.90
C ASP A 196 -63.78 -48.69 -72.45
N SER A 197 -62.75 -48.02 -72.99
CA SER A 197 -62.38 -48.07 -74.40
C SER A 197 -61.82 -49.44 -74.82
N LEU A 198 -61.01 -50.07 -73.97
CA LEU A 198 -60.53 -51.44 -74.17
C LEU A 198 -61.68 -52.45 -74.14
N LEU A 199 -62.62 -52.30 -73.20
CA LEU A 199 -63.84 -53.12 -73.14
C LEU A 199 -64.66 -52.97 -74.43
N SER A 200 -64.92 -51.74 -74.86
CA SER A 200 -65.64 -51.48 -76.12
C SER A 200 -64.91 -52.02 -77.36
N LEU A 201 -63.57 -51.97 -77.39
CA LEU A 201 -62.78 -52.58 -78.46
C LEU A 201 -62.90 -54.11 -78.44
N TYR A 202 -62.87 -54.74 -77.25
CA TYR A 202 -63.08 -56.18 -77.10
C TYR A 202 -64.51 -56.59 -77.46
N GLU A 203 -65.53 -55.86 -77.02
CA GLU A 203 -66.94 -56.08 -77.39
C GLU A 203 -67.12 -55.96 -78.90
N SER A 204 -66.59 -54.90 -79.52
CA SER A 204 -66.62 -54.74 -80.99
C SER A 204 -65.88 -55.86 -81.72
N GLN A 205 -64.77 -56.39 -81.17
CA GLN A 205 -64.09 -57.55 -81.74
C GLN A 205 -64.92 -58.84 -81.58
N MET A 206 -65.63 -59.01 -80.45
CA MET A 206 -66.51 -60.17 -80.23
C MET A 206 -67.76 -60.11 -81.12
N ASP A 207 -68.41 -58.95 -81.27
CA ASP A 207 -69.54 -58.74 -82.20
C ASP A 207 -69.09 -59.03 -83.64
N ARG A 208 -67.91 -58.55 -84.03
CA ARG A 208 -67.35 -58.80 -85.37
C ARG A 208 -66.93 -60.26 -85.60
N LEU A 209 -66.64 -61.03 -84.55
CA LEU A 209 -66.53 -62.49 -84.64
C LEU A 209 -67.91 -63.16 -84.71
N GLY A 210 -68.93 -62.62 -84.04
CA GLY A 210 -70.33 -63.05 -84.15
C GLY A 210 -70.87 -62.93 -85.57
N ASP A 211 -70.72 -61.75 -86.18
CA ASP A 211 -71.06 -61.47 -87.58
C ASP A 211 -70.29 -62.37 -88.58
N MET A 212 -69.14 -62.93 -88.16
CA MET A 212 -68.35 -63.86 -88.98
C MET A 212 -68.79 -65.34 -88.87
N VAL A 213 -69.63 -65.66 -87.87
CA VAL A 213 -70.14 -67.03 -87.63
C VAL A 213 -71.51 -67.26 -88.27
N ASP A 214 -72.35 -66.22 -88.39
CA ASP A 214 -73.68 -66.31 -89.01
C ASP A 214 -73.65 -65.99 -90.53
N LEU A 215 -73.14 -66.93 -91.32
CA LEU A 215 -73.13 -66.86 -92.79
C LEU A 215 -73.55 -68.18 -93.44
N LYS A 216 -74.66 -68.18 -94.22
CA LYS A 216 -74.90 -69.13 -95.33
C LYS A 216 -76.15 -68.80 -96.19
N PRO A 217 -76.16 -69.16 -97.48
CA PRO A 217 -75.26 -68.62 -98.51
C PRO A 217 -76.04 -68.14 -99.75
N GLN A 218 -75.40 -67.36 -100.63
CA GLN A 218 -75.69 -67.45 -102.06
C GLN A 218 -74.39 -67.47 -102.85
N VAL A 219 -74.25 -68.50 -103.67
CA VAL A 219 -73.14 -68.75 -104.60
C VAL A 219 -73.66 -68.40 -105.98
N ASP A 220 -72.91 -67.59 -106.73
CA ASP A 220 -72.82 -67.52 -108.21
C ASP A 220 -72.51 -66.09 -108.69
N GLU A 221 -71.26 -65.63 -108.54
CA GLU A 221 -70.59 -64.72 -109.51
C GLU A 221 -69.05 -64.59 -109.36
N ASP A 222 -68.45 -65.17 -108.30
CA ASP A 222 -66.98 -65.11 -108.06
C ASP A 222 -66.17 -66.26 -108.71
N GLN A 223 -66.11 -66.33 -110.04
CA GLN A 223 -65.14 -67.21 -110.73
C GLN A 223 -64.54 -66.67 -112.04
N ALA A 224 -65.01 -65.53 -112.57
CA ALA A 224 -64.43 -64.90 -113.76
C ALA A 224 -63.48 -63.73 -113.47
N HIS A 225 -63.57 -63.12 -112.28
CA HIS A 225 -62.75 -61.97 -111.91
C HIS A 225 -61.41 -62.34 -111.25
N ILE A 226 -61.29 -63.53 -110.68
CA ILE A 226 -60.08 -63.97 -109.97
C ILE A 226 -58.92 -64.23 -110.96
N ASP A 227 -59.19 -64.93 -112.06
CA ASP A 227 -58.19 -65.22 -113.11
C ASP A 227 -57.65 -63.95 -113.81
N SER A 228 -58.46 -62.88 -113.90
CA SER A 228 -58.03 -61.59 -114.45
C SER A 228 -57.03 -60.88 -113.54
N VAL A 229 -57.28 -60.89 -112.23
CA VAL A 229 -56.40 -60.27 -111.22
C VAL A 229 -55.09 -61.04 -111.09
N GLU A 230 -55.09 -62.36 -111.31
CA GLU A 230 -53.87 -63.17 -111.26
C GLU A 230 -52.94 -62.91 -112.47
N SER A 231 -53.48 -62.55 -113.64
CA SER A 231 -52.68 -62.08 -114.78
C SER A 231 -52.08 -60.68 -114.55
N GLU A 232 -52.85 -59.76 -113.97
CA GLU A 232 -52.38 -58.39 -113.66
C GLU A 232 -51.32 -58.39 -112.54
N MET A 233 -51.48 -59.23 -111.51
CA MET A 233 -50.53 -59.33 -110.40
C MET A 233 -49.16 -59.87 -110.85
N ASN A 234 -49.12 -60.84 -111.77
CA ASN A 234 -47.87 -61.32 -112.36
C ASN A 234 -47.18 -60.26 -113.24
N GLN A 235 -47.95 -59.38 -113.90
CA GLN A 235 -47.41 -58.26 -114.67
C GLN A 235 -46.84 -57.14 -113.77
N ILE A 236 -47.45 -56.90 -112.60
CA ILE A 236 -46.94 -55.96 -111.59
C ILE A 236 -45.64 -56.47 -110.96
N ILE A 237 -45.54 -57.77 -110.66
CA ILE A 237 -44.31 -58.37 -110.10
C ILE A 237 -43.13 -58.23 -111.09
N SER A 238 -43.36 -58.46 -112.39
CA SER A 238 -42.32 -58.23 -113.42
C SER A 238 -41.83 -56.78 -113.49
N ASN A 239 -42.70 -55.79 -113.25
CA ASN A 239 -42.34 -54.38 -113.29
C ASN A 239 -41.57 -53.92 -112.04
N ILE A 240 -41.75 -54.59 -110.89
CA ILE A 240 -41.09 -54.24 -109.62
C ILE A 240 -39.62 -54.72 -109.58
N ASP A 241 -39.31 -55.84 -110.24
CA ASP A 241 -37.92 -56.32 -110.37
C ASP A 241 -37.09 -55.51 -111.39
N GLU A 242 -37.73 -54.84 -112.36
CA GLU A 242 -37.04 -53.99 -113.33
C GLU A 242 -36.70 -52.60 -112.75
N ILE A 243 -37.55 -52.05 -111.88
CA ILE A 243 -37.34 -50.75 -111.21
C ILE A 243 -36.24 -50.81 -110.14
N ASN A 244 -36.11 -51.92 -109.41
CA ASN A 244 -35.12 -52.04 -108.32
C ASN A 244 -33.66 -52.25 -108.78
N LYS A 245 -33.37 -52.23 -110.08
CA LYS A 245 -32.03 -52.49 -110.63
C LYS A 245 -31.33 -51.28 -111.25
N LEU A 246 -32.03 -50.16 -111.49
CA LEU A 246 -31.47 -48.98 -112.17
C LEU A 246 -32.01 -47.64 -111.63
N GLN A 247 -31.58 -47.22 -110.45
CA GLN A 247 -31.29 -45.80 -110.22
C GLN A 247 -30.30 -45.56 -109.06
N SER A 248 -29.03 -45.44 -109.45
CA SER A 248 -27.97 -44.81 -108.66
C SER A 248 -27.51 -43.55 -109.40
N GLN A 249 -27.04 -42.53 -108.67
CA GLN A 249 -26.47 -41.27 -109.17
C GLN A 249 -27.53 -40.31 -109.81
N THR A 250 -27.45 -38.98 -109.73
CA THR A 250 -26.36 -38.01 -109.44
C THR A 250 -26.90 -36.68 -108.84
N VAL A 251 -26.14 -36.03 -107.92
CA VAL A 251 -25.70 -34.59 -107.92
C VAL A 251 -26.81 -33.48 -107.92
N ASP A 252 -26.73 -32.33 -107.23
CA ASP A 252 -25.63 -31.57 -106.58
C ASP A 252 -26.08 -30.81 -105.29
N ALA A 253 -25.11 -30.23 -104.59
CA ALA A 253 -25.26 -29.20 -103.55
C ALA A 253 -25.24 -27.77 -104.20
N PRO A 254 -24.84 -26.63 -103.60
CA PRO A 254 -24.38 -26.28 -102.23
C PRO A 254 -25.08 -24.97 -101.69
N THR A 255 -24.68 -24.20 -100.66
CA THR A 255 -23.60 -24.20 -99.63
C THR A 255 -24.03 -23.33 -98.42
N GLU A 256 -23.24 -23.33 -97.32
CA GLU A 256 -22.89 -22.17 -96.45
C GLU A 256 -23.95 -21.38 -95.63
N GLU A 257 -23.67 -20.86 -94.41
CA GLU A 257 -22.50 -20.99 -93.51
C GLU A 257 -22.81 -20.53 -92.06
N ALA A 258 -21.94 -20.93 -91.12
CA ALA A 258 -21.49 -20.22 -89.89
C ALA A 258 -22.53 -19.73 -88.84
N ALA A 259 -22.26 -19.71 -87.52
CA ALA A 259 -21.09 -20.03 -86.70
C ALA A 259 -21.60 -20.69 -85.38
N ALA A 260 -20.96 -21.72 -84.80
CA ALA A 260 -19.83 -21.65 -83.85
C ALA A 260 -20.10 -20.75 -82.61
N GLN A 261 -19.73 -21.10 -81.36
CA GLN A 261 -18.64 -21.96 -80.88
C GLN A 261 -19.01 -22.73 -79.58
N ALA A 262 -18.29 -23.82 -79.29
CA ALA A 262 -18.14 -24.40 -77.94
C ALA A 262 -16.97 -23.72 -77.19
N PRO A 263 -16.62 -24.07 -75.92
CA PRO A 263 -15.82 -25.29 -75.69
C PRO A 263 -16.14 -26.04 -74.35
N THR A 264 -16.35 -27.35 -74.39
CA THR A 264 -15.44 -28.48 -74.03
C THR A 264 -15.20 -28.75 -72.54
N ALA A 265 -15.22 -30.05 -72.21
CA ALA A 265 -14.82 -30.61 -70.92
C ALA A 265 -13.30 -30.82 -70.81
N GLU A 266 -12.80 -31.04 -69.59
CA GLU A 266 -11.62 -31.88 -69.38
C GLU A 266 -11.78 -32.71 -68.10
N ASN A 267 -11.04 -33.82 -68.00
CA ASN A 267 -11.22 -34.87 -67.01
C ASN A 267 -9.84 -35.43 -66.62
N THR A 268 -9.43 -35.28 -65.37
CA THR A 268 -8.30 -36.04 -64.81
C THR A 268 -8.48 -36.37 -63.33
N LYS A 269 -8.22 -37.65 -63.03
CA LYS A 269 -7.70 -38.26 -61.79
C LYS A 269 -7.54 -37.36 -60.54
N GLY A 270 -8.03 -37.87 -59.42
CA GLY A 270 -7.67 -37.34 -58.10
C GLY A 270 -6.35 -37.87 -57.57
N ASP A 271 -5.91 -37.22 -56.50
CA ASP A 271 -5.23 -37.82 -55.35
C ASP A 271 -5.70 -37.04 -54.09
N THR A 272 -5.17 -37.38 -52.91
CA THR A 272 -5.39 -36.73 -51.60
C THR A 272 -5.50 -35.20 -51.59
N ASP A 273 -6.33 -34.66 -50.68
CA ASP A 273 -5.86 -33.83 -49.54
C ASP A 273 -7.04 -33.56 -48.57
N ASP A 274 -6.90 -34.03 -47.32
CA ASP A 274 -7.87 -33.84 -46.21
C ASP A 274 -7.44 -32.64 -45.32
N ASP A 275 -6.57 -31.78 -45.86
CA ASP A 275 -5.71 -30.82 -45.14
C ASP A 275 -6.36 -29.44 -44.92
N GLN A 276 -7.69 -29.36 -44.75
CA GLN A 276 -8.39 -28.11 -44.41
C GLN A 276 -9.31 -28.19 -43.18
N VAL A 277 -9.27 -29.29 -42.43
CA VAL A 277 -9.96 -29.41 -41.14
C VAL A 277 -9.00 -29.23 -39.95
N ASP A 278 -7.74 -29.63 -40.10
CA ASP A 278 -6.77 -29.64 -38.98
C ASP A 278 -6.18 -28.25 -38.65
N GLN A 279 -6.15 -27.30 -39.60
CA GLN A 279 -5.64 -25.93 -39.35
C GLN A 279 -6.53 -25.05 -38.45
N ILE A 280 -7.70 -25.54 -38.00
CA ILE A 280 -8.56 -24.84 -37.03
C ILE A 280 -8.41 -25.40 -35.61
N ILE A 281 -7.79 -26.57 -35.45
CA ILE A 281 -7.69 -27.26 -34.15
C ILE A 281 -6.35 -26.93 -33.45
N ASP A 282 -5.26 -26.76 -34.19
CA ASP A 282 -3.92 -26.52 -33.61
C ASP A 282 -3.72 -25.08 -33.07
N GLU A 283 -4.55 -24.09 -33.42
CA GLU A 283 -4.38 -22.70 -32.92
C GLU A 283 -5.01 -22.46 -31.53
N ILE A 284 -5.53 -23.49 -30.87
CA ILE A 284 -6.14 -23.40 -29.52
C ILE A 284 -5.25 -24.05 -28.43
N GLU A 285 -4.27 -24.89 -28.77
CA GLU A 285 -3.51 -25.70 -27.80
C GLU A 285 -2.15 -25.11 -27.34
N GLU A 286 -1.84 -23.81 -27.61
CA GLU A 286 -0.58 -23.17 -27.17
C GLU A 286 -0.74 -21.99 -26.20
N LYS A 287 -1.65 -22.05 -25.21
CA LYS A 287 -1.55 -21.24 -23.97
C LYS A 287 -1.95 -22.01 -22.71
N GLN A 288 -1.14 -22.99 -22.35
CA GLN A 288 -1.24 -23.70 -21.08
C GLN A 288 -0.76 -22.81 -19.92
N ALA A 289 -1.68 -22.04 -19.33
CA ALA A 289 -1.50 -21.53 -17.98
C ALA A 289 -1.54 -22.71 -16.99
N PRO A 290 -0.76 -22.68 -15.89
CA PRO A 290 -0.75 -23.80 -14.95
C PRO A 290 -2.11 -23.93 -14.28
N ALA A 291 -2.76 -25.08 -14.48
CA ALA A 291 -4.01 -25.39 -13.81
C ALA A 291 -3.74 -25.60 -12.31
N ALA A 292 -4.18 -24.64 -11.49
CA ALA A 292 -4.28 -24.83 -10.05
C ALA A 292 -5.23 -26.00 -9.76
N SER A 293 -4.89 -26.81 -8.76
CA SER A 293 -5.67 -27.98 -8.39
C SER A 293 -7.04 -27.58 -7.80
N PRO A 294 -8.08 -28.43 -7.91
CA PRO A 294 -9.37 -28.15 -7.28
C PRO A 294 -9.28 -27.92 -5.76
N GLU A 295 -8.29 -28.51 -5.10
CA GLU A 295 -8.04 -28.35 -3.66
C GLU A 295 -7.48 -26.95 -3.33
N GLU A 296 -6.60 -26.39 -4.16
CA GLU A 296 -6.09 -25.02 -4.02
C GLU A 296 -7.20 -23.97 -4.24
N VAL A 297 -8.14 -24.22 -5.17
CA VAL A 297 -9.27 -23.32 -5.42
C VAL A 297 -10.30 -23.39 -4.29
N SER A 298 -10.61 -24.58 -3.77
CA SER A 298 -11.52 -24.72 -2.62
C SER A 298 -10.95 -24.13 -1.33
N SER A 299 -9.66 -24.35 -1.03
CA SER A 299 -9.01 -23.78 0.15
C SER A 299 -8.93 -22.25 0.10
N ALA A 300 -8.68 -21.66 -1.08
CA ALA A 300 -8.73 -20.21 -1.26
C ALA A 300 -10.15 -19.61 -1.11
N LEU A 301 -11.21 -20.35 -1.46
CA LEU A 301 -12.59 -19.90 -1.31
C LEU A 301 -13.05 -19.92 0.16
N ASN A 302 -12.67 -20.97 0.90
CA ASN A 302 -13.02 -21.12 2.32
C ASN A 302 -12.31 -20.07 3.19
N ALA A 303 -11.04 -19.77 2.90
CA ALA A 303 -10.25 -18.75 3.61
C ALA A 303 -10.81 -17.31 3.52
N PHE A 304 -11.80 -17.05 2.65
CA PHE A 304 -12.51 -15.76 2.53
C PHE A 304 -13.96 -15.80 3.04
N THR A 305 -14.45 -16.96 3.47
CA THR A 305 -15.87 -17.14 3.88
C THR A 305 -16.05 -17.64 5.31
N GLU A 306 -14.97 -18.06 5.98
CA GLU A 306 -14.95 -18.35 7.41
C GLU A 306 -14.56 -17.09 8.21
N ASP A 307 -15.56 -16.46 8.85
CA ASP A 307 -15.38 -15.42 9.88
C ASP A 307 -14.99 -16.07 11.23
N GLU A 308 -13.98 -16.93 11.18
CA GLU A 308 -13.49 -17.70 12.32
C GLU A 308 -12.09 -17.21 12.72
N ILE A 309 -12.01 -16.55 13.87
CA ILE A 309 -10.75 -16.12 14.47
C ILE A 309 -9.91 -17.39 14.70
N THR A 310 -8.75 -17.48 14.05
CA THR A 310 -7.80 -18.58 14.27
C THR A 310 -7.52 -18.70 15.77
N PRO A 311 -7.84 -19.85 16.40
CA PRO A 311 -7.56 -20.03 17.81
C PRO A 311 -6.05 -19.97 18.02
N LEU A 312 -5.63 -19.09 18.94
CA LEU A 312 -4.24 -19.02 19.37
C LEU A 312 -3.85 -20.39 19.95
N ASP A 313 -2.77 -20.98 19.43
CA ASP A 313 -2.20 -22.22 19.94
C ASP A 313 -1.78 -22.03 21.41
N GLU A 314 -2.42 -22.74 22.33
CA GLU A 314 -2.09 -22.73 23.77
C GLU A 314 -0.66 -23.23 24.07
N ASN A 315 0.05 -23.79 23.08
CA ASN A 315 1.46 -24.20 23.17
C ASN A 315 2.43 -23.27 22.42
N ALA A 316 1.96 -22.16 21.84
CA ALA A 316 2.86 -21.09 21.42
C ALA A 316 3.53 -20.51 22.68
N PRO A 317 4.85 -20.20 22.65
CA PRO A 317 5.54 -19.65 23.81
C PRO A 317 4.99 -18.26 24.13
N THR A 318 4.12 -18.20 25.13
CA THR A 318 3.55 -16.97 25.65
C THR A 318 4.68 -16.06 26.15
N ILE A 319 4.62 -14.79 25.76
CA ILE A 319 5.41 -13.76 26.43
C ILE A 319 4.85 -13.68 27.85
N SER A 320 5.66 -14.05 28.84
CA SER A 320 5.23 -14.07 30.24
C SER A 320 4.66 -12.71 30.64
N GLU A 321 3.43 -12.70 31.15
CA GLU A 321 2.88 -11.55 31.86
C GLU A 321 3.76 -11.28 33.08
N ILE A 322 4.27 -10.05 33.22
CA ILE A 322 5.01 -9.61 34.39
C ILE A 322 3.97 -9.15 35.41
N ASP A 323 3.48 -10.08 36.21
CA ASP A 323 2.54 -9.85 37.31
C ASP A 323 3.18 -10.25 38.66
N GLU A 324 4.34 -9.65 38.94
CA GLU A 324 4.97 -9.69 40.27
C GLU A 324 5.36 -8.26 40.68
N GLU A 325 4.72 -7.74 41.73
CA GLU A 325 5.23 -6.57 42.45
C GLU A 325 6.63 -6.90 43.03
N PRO A 326 7.63 -6.00 42.94
CA PRO A 326 8.95 -6.31 43.45
C PRO A 326 8.95 -6.34 44.99
N GLU A 327 9.07 -7.53 45.57
CA GLU A 327 9.34 -7.67 47.00
C GLU A 327 10.64 -6.93 47.37
N LEU A 328 10.54 -6.00 48.32
CA LEU A 328 11.68 -5.27 48.85
C LEU A 328 12.55 -6.20 49.71
N GLU A 329 13.56 -6.80 49.09
CA GLU A 329 14.57 -7.62 49.76
C GLU A 329 15.28 -6.80 50.86
N GLN A 330 15.08 -7.20 52.12
CA GLN A 330 15.64 -6.49 53.27
C GLN A 330 17.13 -6.83 53.43
N VAL A 331 17.99 -5.95 52.92
CA VAL A 331 19.44 -6.06 53.06
C VAL A 331 19.85 -5.94 54.55
N PRO A 332 20.50 -6.96 55.16
CA PRO A 332 21.03 -6.86 56.50
C PRO A 332 22.27 -5.94 56.52
N PRO A 333 22.53 -5.21 57.62
CA PRO A 333 23.60 -4.22 57.64
C PRO A 333 25.00 -4.87 57.76
N GLN A 334 25.98 -4.21 57.14
CA GLN A 334 27.44 -4.43 57.22
C GLN A 334 28.06 -5.47 56.27
N GLN A 335 28.47 -4.99 55.09
CA GLN A 335 29.88 -5.02 54.69
C GLN A 335 30.19 -3.90 53.69
N GLU A 336 31.36 -3.28 53.82
CA GLU A 336 31.87 -2.28 52.89
C GLU A 336 32.46 -3.00 51.68
N GLU A 337 31.68 -3.16 50.60
CA GLU A 337 32.18 -3.65 49.32
C GLU A 337 31.96 -2.61 48.20
N LYS A 338 32.87 -2.66 47.23
CA LYS A 338 33.13 -1.58 46.27
C LYS A 338 31.92 -1.20 45.43
N THR A 339 31.80 0.08 45.13
CA THR A 339 30.79 0.57 44.18
C THR A 339 31.19 0.19 42.75
N LEU A 340 30.19 0.04 41.88
CA LEU A 340 30.33 -0.31 40.45
C LEU A 340 31.14 0.72 39.62
N PHE A 341 31.59 1.82 40.24
CA PHE A 341 32.37 2.89 39.63
C PHE A 341 33.89 2.80 39.92
N ASP A 342 34.33 1.81 40.72
CA ASP A 342 35.72 1.69 41.20
C ASP A 342 36.66 0.94 40.23
N ASP A 343 36.12 0.19 39.27
CA ASP A 343 36.89 -0.49 38.22
C ASP A 343 36.89 0.32 36.91
N GLN A 344 38.06 0.53 36.32
CA GLN A 344 38.29 1.20 35.03
C GLN A 344 37.86 0.37 33.81
N ALA A 345 36.78 -0.41 33.92
CA ALA A 345 36.16 -1.09 32.80
C ALA A 345 35.29 -0.09 32.00
N ALA A 346 35.32 -0.18 30.67
CA ALA A 346 34.55 0.70 29.79
C ALA A 346 33.05 0.66 30.11
N MET A 347 32.41 1.83 30.20
CA MET A 347 30.97 1.90 30.44
C MET A 347 30.21 1.41 29.20
N PRO A 348 29.04 0.75 29.34
CA PRO A 348 28.31 0.14 28.21
C PRO A 348 27.86 1.13 27.12
N PHE A 349 27.94 2.44 27.38
CA PHE A 349 27.72 3.49 26.37
C PHE A 349 28.88 3.66 25.38
N GLU A 350 30.12 3.34 25.76
CA GLU A 350 31.32 3.56 24.93
C GLU A 350 31.37 2.56 23.75
N ASP A 351 30.98 1.29 23.98
CA ASP A 351 30.89 0.24 22.96
C ASP A 351 29.87 0.55 21.86
N TYR A 352 28.71 1.13 22.22
CA TYR A 352 27.64 1.41 21.25
C TYR A 352 28.05 2.47 20.21
N PHE A 353 28.85 3.46 20.61
CA PHE A 353 29.27 4.58 19.76
C PHE A 353 30.69 4.44 19.18
N HIS A 354 31.40 3.33 19.44
CA HIS A 354 32.74 3.04 18.90
C HIS A 354 33.76 4.17 19.16
N VAL A 355 33.64 4.85 20.29
CA VAL A 355 34.55 5.94 20.67
C VAL A 355 35.87 5.32 21.13
N LYS A 356 36.96 5.57 20.40
CA LYS A 356 38.28 5.07 20.79
C LYS A 356 38.79 5.79 22.02
N SER A 357 38.99 5.04 23.10
CA SER A 357 39.68 5.47 24.33
C SER A 357 41.19 5.63 24.10
N GLY A 358 41.57 6.64 23.30
CA GLY A 358 42.96 7.05 23.13
C GLY A 358 43.37 8.05 24.22
N ASP A 359 43.94 7.53 25.31
CA ASP A 359 44.86 8.10 26.34
C ASP A 359 44.75 9.55 26.86
N GLU A 360 43.89 10.41 26.31
CA GLU A 360 43.75 11.82 26.69
C GLU A 360 42.29 12.12 27.08
N ARG A 361 41.91 11.67 28.28
CA ARG A 361 40.80 12.32 29.02
C ARG A 361 41.32 13.69 29.49
N THR A 362 41.27 14.69 28.61
CA THR A 362 41.60 16.06 28.98
C THR A 362 40.66 16.52 30.10
N SER A 363 41.22 16.98 31.21
CA SER A 363 40.44 17.46 32.37
C SER A 363 39.94 18.90 32.16
N GLU A 364 39.61 19.26 30.92
CA GLU A 364 39.17 20.60 30.55
C GLU A 364 37.70 20.79 30.95
N THR A 365 37.50 21.51 32.05
CA THR A 365 36.17 21.96 32.46
C THR A 365 35.65 22.97 31.44
N ILE A 366 34.59 22.60 30.70
CA ILE A 366 33.89 23.51 29.79
C ILE A 366 33.37 24.69 30.62
N SER A 367 33.90 25.89 30.36
CA SER A 367 33.44 27.12 31.00
C SER A 367 32.01 27.43 30.55
N LEU A 368 31.10 27.61 31.52
CA LEU A 368 29.70 28.00 31.28
C LEU A 368 29.51 29.53 31.28
N THR A 369 30.58 30.30 31.40
CA THR A 369 30.53 31.76 31.24
C THR A 369 30.46 32.07 29.75
N ALA A 370 29.42 32.77 29.30
CA ALA A 370 29.36 33.31 27.95
C ALA A 370 30.53 34.27 27.72
N PRO A 371 31.20 34.26 26.56
CA PRO A 371 32.26 35.21 26.27
C PRO A 371 31.69 36.63 26.27
N ASP A 372 32.40 37.57 26.91
CA ASP A 372 32.00 38.97 26.94
C ASP A 372 31.93 39.55 25.52
N GLU A 373 30.83 40.25 25.21
CA GLU A 373 30.57 40.88 23.91
C GLU A 373 31.44 42.13 23.71
N ASP A 374 32.75 42.01 23.45
CA ASP A 374 33.59 43.18 23.08
C ASP A 374 34.95 42.81 22.42
N GLU A 375 34.99 41.94 21.40
CA GLU A 375 36.15 41.87 20.49
C GLU A 375 35.77 41.34 19.09
N TYR A 376 35.21 42.22 18.25
CA TYR A 376 35.05 41.99 16.81
C TYR A 376 36.26 42.56 16.06
N GLU A 377 37.30 41.74 15.81
CA GLU A 377 38.25 42.02 14.72
C GLU A 377 37.76 41.41 13.41
N GLU A 378 37.79 42.22 12.34
CA GLU A 378 37.36 41.83 11.00
C GLU A 378 38.44 41.01 10.27
N GLU A 379 38.18 39.74 9.94
CA GLU A 379 38.89 39.06 8.84
C GLU A 379 37.93 38.39 7.83
N GLU A 380 37.97 38.88 6.58
CA GLU A 380 37.30 38.27 5.44
C GLU A 380 37.96 36.92 5.07
N GLY A 381 37.26 35.78 5.21
CA GLY A 381 37.94 34.47 5.31
C GLY A 381 37.40 33.23 4.60
N SER A 382 36.44 33.33 3.67
CA SER A 382 35.96 32.22 2.79
C SER A 382 35.16 31.05 3.42
N SER A 383 33.93 30.85 2.95
CA SER A 383 33.02 29.77 3.36
C SER A 383 33.26 28.46 2.59
N LYS A 384 33.77 27.38 3.23
CA LYS A 384 33.84 26.02 2.62
C LYS A 384 33.74 24.85 3.63
N LEU A 385 32.56 24.57 4.17
CA LEU A 385 32.27 23.27 4.80
C LEU A 385 31.69 22.28 3.75
N ARG A 386 32.51 21.31 3.32
CA ARG A 386 32.09 20.23 2.41
C ARG A 386 31.35 19.14 3.19
N GLY A 387 30.06 18.98 2.89
CA GLY A 387 29.12 18.18 3.68
C GLY A 387 29.21 16.65 3.60
N PHE A 388 28.24 16.03 4.29
CA PHE A 388 27.94 14.60 4.27
C PHE A 388 26.42 14.37 4.18
N PHE A 389 25.88 14.34 2.95
CA PHE A 389 24.53 13.79 2.71
C PHE A 389 24.55 12.92 1.44
N LYS A 390 24.55 11.59 1.61
CA LYS A 390 24.26 10.65 0.52
C LYS A 390 22.75 10.58 0.31
N LYS A 391 22.25 11.05 -0.84
CA LYS A 391 20.95 10.59 -1.34
C LYS A 391 21.10 9.15 -1.84
N LYS A 392 20.27 8.23 -1.33
CA LYS A 392 19.99 6.97 -2.03
C LYS A 392 19.14 7.28 -3.28
N LYS A 393 19.29 6.43 -4.28
CA LYS A 393 18.50 6.43 -5.52
C LYS A 393 17.24 5.61 -5.32
#